data_AF-A0A4Z0YCI7-F1
#
_entry.id   AF-A0A4Z0YCI7-F1
#
_cell.length_a   1.000
_cell.length_b   1.000
_cell.length_c   1.000
_cell.angle_alpha   90.00
_cell.angle_beta   90.00
_cell.angle_gamma   90.00
#
_symmetry.space_group_name_H-M   'P 1'
#
loop_
_entity.id
_entity.type
_entity.pdbx_description
1 polymer ?
#
loop_
_entity_poly.entity_id
_entity_poly.type
_entity_poly.pdbx_seq_one_letter_code
_entity_poly.pdbx_strand_id
1 'polypeptide(L)'
;MSIPTSTSVVESAVIKAPLSQVWHHIKLQNFSNFWSALTSSEFVKGTNDEADVVHWTFKDGTELDVKQEEHSVRHTPYAIRHPPLPITWKLTKSQTINHYITYSIITAKPNLTYSSVLSTIRCYAVTSGELEGSTYIQWSGNFSSDADAGVIEDAKFKRRDALADLAKVATKN
;
A
#
# COMPACT_ATOMS: atom_id res chain seq x y z
N MET A 1 -25.68 7.30 -23.20
CA MET A 1 -25.95 7.26 -21.74
C MET A 1 -24.73 6.68 -21.07
N SER A 2 -24.02 7.46 -20.24
CA SER A 2 -22.92 6.92 -19.43
C SER A 2 -23.54 6.21 -18.24
N ILE A 3 -23.36 4.89 -18.14
CA ILE A 3 -23.71 4.14 -16.93
C ILE A 3 -22.73 4.63 -15.87
N PRO A 4 -23.18 5.05 -14.66
CA PRO A 4 -22.27 5.47 -13.61
C PRO A 4 -21.36 4.31 -13.23
N THR A 5 -20.13 4.33 -13.71
CA THR A 5 -19.09 3.40 -13.27
C THR A 5 -18.58 3.89 -11.92
N SER A 6 -18.50 3.01 -10.93
CA SER A 6 -17.87 3.32 -9.65
C SER A 6 -16.48 3.90 -9.92
N THR A 7 -16.21 5.11 -9.41
CA THR A 7 -14.87 5.73 -9.46
C THR A 7 -13.93 5.12 -8.42
N SER A 8 -14.30 3.98 -7.84
CA SER A 8 -13.50 3.27 -6.86
C SER A 8 -13.39 1.79 -7.19
N VAL A 9 -12.21 1.25 -6.93
CA VAL A 9 -11.90 -0.17 -6.99
C VAL A 9 -11.34 -0.62 -5.65
N VAL A 10 -11.74 -1.80 -5.20
CA VAL A 10 -11.19 -2.45 -4.00
C VAL A 10 -10.92 -3.89 -4.35
N GLU A 11 -9.67 -4.30 -4.22
CA GLU A 11 -9.26 -5.67 -4.38
C GLU A 11 -8.62 -6.17 -3.09
N SER A 12 -8.81 -7.45 -2.79
CA SER A 12 -8.30 -8.02 -1.56
C SER A 12 -7.91 -9.48 -1.73
N ALA A 13 -6.96 -9.93 -0.91
CA ALA A 13 -6.50 -11.31 -0.88
C ALA A 13 -6.11 -11.72 0.53
N VAL A 14 -6.10 -13.02 0.78
CA VAL A 14 -5.46 -13.59 1.97
C VAL A 14 -4.12 -14.18 1.55
N ILE A 15 -3.05 -13.67 2.12
CA ILE A 15 -1.68 -14.14 1.89
C ILE A 15 -1.31 -15.06 3.05
N LYS A 16 -0.95 -16.32 2.74
CA LYS A 16 -0.54 -17.35 3.70
C LYS A 16 0.87 -17.11 4.25
N ALA A 17 1.10 -15.91 4.79
CA ALA A 17 2.34 -15.50 5.43
C ALA A 17 2.04 -14.53 6.58
N PRO A 18 2.91 -14.47 7.61
CA PRO A 18 2.74 -13.54 8.73
C PRO A 18 2.75 -12.07 8.30
N LEU A 19 1.99 -11.24 9.03
CA LEU A 19 1.84 -9.80 8.75
C LEU A 19 3.17 -9.07 8.63
N SER A 20 4.14 -9.38 9.50
CA SER A 20 5.47 -8.76 9.47
C SER A 20 6.22 -9.02 8.16
N GLN A 21 6.07 -10.23 7.61
CA GLN A 21 6.70 -10.63 6.36
C GLN A 21 6.02 -9.96 5.17
N VAL A 22 4.69 -9.98 5.11
CA VAL A 22 3.93 -9.30 4.05
C VAL A 22 4.22 -7.80 4.07
N TRP A 23 4.16 -7.18 5.25
CA TRP A 23 4.41 -5.75 5.42
C TRP A 23 5.82 -5.32 5.00
N HIS A 24 6.83 -6.20 5.13
CA HIS A 24 8.19 -5.89 4.71
C HIS A 24 8.29 -5.59 3.20
N HIS A 25 7.41 -6.20 2.39
CA HIS A 25 7.32 -5.97 0.96
C HIS A 25 6.50 -4.72 0.60
N ILE A 26 5.61 -4.25 1.48
CA ILE A 26 4.76 -3.08 1.25
C ILE A 26 5.53 -1.79 1.53
N LYS A 27 6.49 -1.49 0.67
CA LYS A 27 7.23 -0.22 0.62
C LYS A 27 7.28 0.21 -0.84
N LEU A 28 6.80 1.40 -1.18
CA LEU A 28 6.60 1.80 -2.59
C LEU A 28 7.84 1.56 -3.45
N GLN A 29 9.03 1.86 -2.94
CA GLN A 29 10.32 1.65 -3.59
C GLN A 29 10.66 0.17 -3.88
N ASN A 30 10.05 -0.77 -3.17
CA ASN A 30 10.33 -2.20 -3.29
C ASN A 30 9.30 -2.94 -4.16
N PHE A 31 8.35 -2.25 -4.79
CA PHE A 31 7.26 -2.92 -5.50
C PHE A 31 7.76 -3.71 -6.72
N SER A 32 8.85 -3.27 -7.36
CA SER A 32 9.52 -4.02 -8.43
C SER A 32 10.07 -5.39 -7.99
N ASN A 33 10.29 -5.61 -6.69
CA ASN A 33 10.79 -6.90 -6.19
C ASN A 33 9.76 -8.02 -6.25
N PHE A 34 8.47 -7.68 -6.33
CA PHE A 34 7.40 -8.67 -6.36
C PHE A 34 6.43 -8.45 -7.52
N TRP A 35 6.07 -7.22 -7.82
CA TRP A 35 5.05 -6.93 -8.82
C TRP A 35 5.61 -7.09 -10.22
N SER A 36 5.24 -8.19 -10.89
CA SER A 36 5.82 -8.55 -12.18
C SER A 36 5.50 -7.59 -13.32
N ALA A 37 4.52 -6.69 -13.16
CA ALA A 37 4.21 -5.65 -14.13
C ALA A 37 5.22 -4.49 -14.10
N LEU A 38 5.94 -4.30 -12.99
CA LEU A 38 6.98 -3.30 -12.85
C LEU A 38 8.32 -3.81 -13.38
N THR A 39 9.00 -2.92 -14.08
CA THR A 39 10.41 -3.05 -14.48
C THR A 39 11.32 -2.49 -13.40
N SER A 40 10.98 -1.33 -12.85
CA SER A 40 11.76 -0.67 -11.80
C SER A 40 10.87 0.13 -10.85
N SER A 41 11.43 0.42 -9.69
CA SER A 41 10.80 1.22 -8.65
C SER A 41 11.90 1.92 -7.84
N GLU A 42 12.06 3.23 -8.01
CA GLU A 42 13.23 3.96 -7.52
C GLU A 42 12.83 5.26 -6.80
N PHE A 43 13.54 5.61 -5.72
CA PHE A 43 13.34 6.90 -5.08
C PHE A 43 13.84 8.03 -5.97
N VAL A 44 12.99 9.04 -6.19
CA VAL A 44 13.39 10.28 -6.84
C VAL A 44 14.03 11.18 -5.80
N LYS A 45 15.36 11.24 -5.79
CA LYS A 45 16.09 12.17 -4.92
C LYS A 45 16.00 13.58 -5.50
N GLY A 46 15.39 14.51 -4.77
CA GLY A 46 15.57 15.95 -4.98
C GLY A 46 14.35 16.77 -5.38
N THR A 47 13.11 16.29 -5.24
CA THR A 47 11.91 17.04 -5.65
C THR A 47 11.13 17.72 -4.53
N ASN A 48 11.36 17.39 -3.25
CA ASN A 48 10.85 18.14 -2.09
C ASN A 48 11.51 17.63 -0.80
N ASP A 49 11.98 18.51 0.09
CA ASP A 49 12.62 18.12 1.37
C ASP A 49 11.65 17.44 2.36
N GLU A 50 10.35 17.32 2.02
CA GLU A 50 9.30 16.77 2.87
C GLU A 50 8.52 15.58 2.26
N ALA A 51 8.71 15.23 0.98
CA ALA A 51 7.87 14.21 0.32
C ALA A 51 8.67 13.06 -0.32
N ASP A 52 8.43 11.84 0.16
CA ASP A 52 8.95 10.60 -0.41
C ASP A 52 8.24 10.30 -1.75
N VAL A 53 8.89 10.65 -2.87
CA VAL A 53 8.42 10.34 -4.24
C VAL A 53 9.17 9.13 -4.79
N VAL A 54 8.43 8.18 -5.36
CA VAL A 54 8.97 6.97 -6.00
C VAL A 54 8.56 6.97 -7.47
N HIS A 55 9.53 6.73 -8.35
CA HIS A 55 9.31 6.54 -9.77
C HIS A 55 9.09 5.05 -10.06
N TRP A 56 7.98 4.73 -10.71
CA TRP A 56 7.62 3.39 -11.15
C TRP A 56 7.64 3.31 -12.67
N THR A 57 8.37 2.34 -13.21
CA THR A 57 8.37 2.04 -14.64
C THR A 57 7.73 0.69 -14.86
N PHE A 58 6.68 0.64 -15.67
CA PHE A 58 5.96 -0.57 -16.05
C PHE A 58 6.51 -1.18 -17.33
N LYS A 59 6.27 -2.49 -17.52
CA LYS A 59 6.69 -3.23 -18.72
C LYS A 59 5.97 -2.80 -20.00
N ASP A 60 4.80 -2.20 -19.86
CA ASP A 60 4.03 -1.64 -20.99
C ASP A 60 4.57 -0.27 -21.44
N GLY A 61 5.63 0.24 -20.79
CA GLY A 61 6.22 1.55 -21.06
C GLY A 61 5.58 2.69 -20.26
N THR A 62 4.58 2.41 -19.41
CA THR A 62 4.00 3.40 -18.51
C THR A 62 5.01 3.78 -17.43
N GLU A 63 5.18 5.07 -17.19
CA GLU A 63 5.97 5.62 -16.09
C GLU A 63 5.04 6.38 -15.15
N LEU A 64 5.14 6.17 -13.85
CA LEU A 64 4.37 6.89 -12.83
C LEU A 64 5.29 7.45 -11.74
N ASP A 65 5.16 8.73 -11.42
CA ASP A 65 5.69 9.25 -10.17
C ASP A 65 4.61 9.15 -9.09
N VAL A 66 4.86 8.34 -8.06
CA VAL A 66 3.95 8.18 -6.93
C VAL A 66 4.48 8.88 -5.69
N LYS A 67 3.63 9.63 -5.02
CA LYS A 67 3.94 10.27 -3.75
C LYS A 67 3.31 9.49 -2.61
N GLN A 68 4.11 9.17 -1.61
CA GLN A 68 3.59 8.64 -0.36
C GLN A 68 2.88 9.75 0.41
N GLU A 69 1.58 9.60 0.64
CA GLU A 69 0.78 10.58 1.42
C GLU A 69 0.78 10.23 2.90
N GLU A 70 0.73 8.94 3.22
CA GLU A 70 0.75 8.46 4.59
C GLU A 70 1.37 7.07 4.63
N HIS A 71 2.26 6.84 5.59
CA HIS A 71 2.75 5.52 5.92
C HIS A 71 2.60 5.36 7.42
N SER A 72 1.95 4.29 7.87
CA SER A 72 1.74 4.10 9.30
C SER A 72 3.08 4.13 10.05
N VAL A 73 3.31 5.22 10.77
CA VAL A 73 4.46 5.39 11.65
C VAL A 73 4.15 4.73 12.98
N ARG A 74 5.14 4.07 13.57
CA ARG A 74 5.07 3.61 14.96
C ARG A 74 4.78 4.81 15.86
N HIS A 75 3.55 4.96 16.34
CA HIS A 75 3.25 5.94 17.37
C HIS A 75 3.89 5.45 18.68
N THR A 76 5.07 5.93 19.04
CA THR A 76 5.56 5.79 20.42
C THR A 76 4.68 6.66 21.30
N PRO A 77 3.96 6.10 22.29
CA PRO A 77 3.28 6.92 23.26
C PRO A 77 4.36 7.76 23.96
N TYR A 78 4.17 9.07 23.94
CA TYR A 78 5.02 10.02 24.64
C TYR A 78 5.01 9.63 26.13
N ALA A 79 6.16 9.24 26.66
CA ALA A 79 6.28 8.89 28.08
C ALA A 79 6.17 10.19 28.89
N ILE A 80 4.98 10.51 29.38
CA ILE A 80 4.80 11.59 30.36
C ILE A 80 5.59 11.16 31.59
N ARG A 81 6.69 11.88 31.91
CA ARG A 81 7.39 11.72 33.19
C ARG A 81 6.41 12.11 34.30
N HIS A 82 5.89 11.11 35.00
CA HIS A 82 5.27 11.32 36.31
C HIS A 82 6.29 11.07 37.42
N PRO A 83 6.19 11.81 38.54
CA PRO A 83 7.10 11.68 39.68
C PRO A 83 6.98 10.27 40.31
N PRO A 84 8.01 9.81 41.05
CA PRO A 84 8.19 8.41 41.37
C PRO A 84 7.20 7.94 42.45
N LEU A 85 6.40 6.92 42.13
CA LEU A 85 5.77 6.05 43.11
C LEU A 85 6.12 4.58 42.80
N PRO A 86 6.30 3.72 43.83
CA PRO A 86 6.83 2.38 43.66
C PRO A 86 5.68 1.41 43.35
N ILE A 87 5.22 1.39 42.11
CA ILE A 87 4.35 0.32 41.62
C ILE A 87 4.93 -0.17 40.30
N THR A 88 5.53 -1.35 40.32
CA THR A 88 6.07 -2.02 39.14
C THR A 88 4.91 -2.48 38.26
N TRP A 89 4.41 -1.59 37.42
CA TRP A 89 3.56 -1.96 36.30
C TRP A 89 4.44 -2.61 35.23
N LYS A 90 4.13 -3.83 34.80
CA LYS A 90 4.56 -4.29 33.47
C LYS A 90 3.59 -3.67 32.47
N LEU A 91 3.99 -2.59 31.81
CA LEU A 91 3.27 -2.10 30.63
C LEU A 91 3.41 -3.15 29.53
N THR A 92 2.39 -3.97 29.33
CA THR A 92 2.28 -4.78 28.12
C THR A 92 1.91 -3.84 26.98
N LYS A 93 2.91 -3.47 26.20
CA LYS A 93 2.80 -2.53 25.08
C LYS A 93 1.97 -3.16 23.95
N SER A 94 0.64 -3.03 23.98
CA SER A 94 -0.19 -3.29 22.80
C SER A 94 -0.19 -2.04 21.93
N GLN A 95 0.84 -1.90 21.08
CA GLN A 95 0.83 -0.92 19.99
C GLN A 95 0.19 -1.60 18.77
N THR A 96 -1.09 -1.35 18.52
CA THR A 96 -1.73 -1.71 17.25
C THR A 96 -1.17 -0.77 16.18
N ILE A 97 -0.03 -1.14 15.57
CA ILE A 97 0.45 -0.48 14.36
C ILE A 97 -0.56 -0.84 13.28
N ASN A 98 -1.31 0.14 12.77
CA ASN A 98 -2.23 -0.07 11.67
C ASN A 98 -1.40 -0.22 10.39
N HIS A 99 -1.28 -1.40 9.81
CA HIS A 99 -0.36 -1.60 8.68
C HIS A 99 -1.00 -1.09 7.38
N TYR A 100 -0.93 0.21 7.12
CA TYR A 100 -1.39 0.79 5.86
C TYR A 100 -0.45 1.85 5.30
N ILE A 101 -0.53 2.00 3.99
CA ILE A 101 0.14 3.04 3.20
C ILE A 101 -0.87 3.64 2.23
N THR A 102 -0.85 4.96 2.10
CA THR A 102 -1.63 5.71 1.14
C THR A 102 -0.69 6.49 0.24
N TYR A 103 -0.95 6.46 -1.06
CA TYR A 103 -0.14 7.15 -2.06
C TYR A 103 -1.01 7.69 -3.19
N SER A 104 -0.53 8.76 -3.82
CA SER A 104 -1.17 9.42 -4.96
C SER A 104 -0.24 9.39 -6.17
N ILE A 105 -0.78 9.53 -7.38
CA ILE A 105 0.02 9.72 -8.59
C ILE A 105 0.22 11.22 -8.80
N ILE A 106 1.48 11.64 -8.99
CA ILE A 106 1.87 13.03 -9.23
C ILE A 106 2.06 13.30 -10.71
N THR A 107 2.78 12.40 -11.39
CA THR A 107 2.99 12.49 -12.85
C THR A 107 2.85 11.11 -13.48
N ALA A 108 2.54 11.09 -14.77
CA ALA A 108 2.47 9.85 -15.55
C ALA A 108 2.93 10.09 -16.99
N LYS A 109 3.53 9.06 -17.60
CA LYS A 109 3.75 8.97 -19.04
C LYS A 109 3.24 7.61 -19.54
N PRO A 110 2.38 7.56 -20.56
CA PRO A 110 1.66 8.69 -21.16
C PRO A 110 0.78 9.41 -20.12
N ASN A 111 0.38 10.66 -20.44
CA ASN A 111 -0.44 11.45 -19.54
C ASN A 111 -1.72 10.70 -19.16
N LEU A 112 -2.12 10.82 -17.89
CA LEU A 112 -3.37 10.25 -17.40
C LEU A 112 -4.57 10.90 -18.11
N THR A 113 -5.61 10.11 -18.34
CA THR A 113 -6.91 10.59 -18.83
C THR A 113 -7.81 11.13 -17.72
N TYR A 114 -7.37 11.02 -16.47
CA TYR A 114 -8.10 11.41 -15.27
C TYR A 114 -7.24 12.31 -14.37
N SER A 115 -7.91 13.13 -13.56
CA SER A 115 -7.26 14.16 -12.75
C SER A 115 -6.47 13.64 -11.55
N SER A 116 -6.94 12.59 -10.87
CA SER A 116 -6.26 12.07 -9.67
C SER A 116 -6.67 10.64 -9.32
N VAL A 117 -5.79 9.92 -8.63
CA VAL A 117 -6.13 8.68 -7.92
C VAL A 117 -5.45 8.66 -6.57
N LEU A 118 -6.21 8.31 -5.53
CA LEU A 118 -5.69 8.01 -4.20
C LEU A 118 -5.76 6.51 -3.97
N SER A 119 -4.60 5.88 -3.80
CA SER A 119 -4.51 4.43 -3.56
C SER A 119 -4.14 4.15 -2.12
N THR A 120 -4.79 3.16 -1.52
CA THR A 120 -4.51 2.75 -0.13
C THR A 120 -4.34 1.24 -0.07
N ILE A 121 -3.27 0.79 0.58
CA ILE A 121 -3.03 -0.61 0.88
C ILE A 121 -3.14 -0.78 2.39
N ARG A 122 -3.97 -1.72 2.86
CA ARG A 122 -4.14 -2.07 4.27
C ARG A 122 -3.88 -3.54 4.49
N CYS A 123 -3.11 -3.87 5.51
CA CYS A 123 -2.80 -5.24 5.92
C CYS A 123 -3.33 -5.47 7.34
N TYR A 124 -3.95 -6.63 7.52
CA TYR A 124 -4.53 -7.08 8.78
C TYR A 124 -4.05 -8.49 9.08
N ALA A 125 -3.59 -8.74 10.30
CA ALA A 125 -3.28 -10.10 10.74
C ALA A 125 -4.59 -10.89 10.90
N VAL A 126 -4.64 -12.10 10.35
CA VAL A 126 -5.72 -13.05 10.61
C VAL A 126 -5.39 -13.77 11.92
N THR A 127 -6.19 -13.51 12.95
CA THR A 127 -5.92 -13.97 14.33
C THR A 127 -6.72 -15.20 14.73
N SER A 128 -7.59 -15.72 13.87
CA SER A 128 -8.44 -16.88 14.18
C SER A 128 -8.96 -17.55 12.91
N GLY A 129 -9.24 -18.85 12.99
CA GLY A 129 -9.83 -19.65 11.91
C GLY A 129 -8.78 -20.46 11.15
N GLU A 130 -9.18 -21.09 10.04
CA GLU A 130 -8.31 -22.00 9.27
C GLU A 130 -7.06 -21.31 8.69
N LEU A 131 -7.11 -19.98 8.55
CA LEU A 131 -6.03 -19.16 8.02
C LEU A 131 -5.37 -18.32 9.12
N GLU A 132 -5.43 -18.73 10.38
CA GLU A 132 -4.71 -18.06 11.47
C GLU A 132 -3.20 -17.96 11.16
N GLY A 133 -2.62 -16.80 11.49
CA GLY A 133 -1.22 -16.49 11.19
C GLY A 133 -0.98 -16.01 9.74
N SER A 134 -2.02 -15.96 8.92
CA SER A 134 -2.00 -15.33 7.60
C SER A 134 -2.28 -13.83 7.66
N THR A 135 -2.21 -13.17 6.51
CA THR A 135 -2.46 -11.72 6.37
C THR A 135 -3.58 -11.48 5.40
N TYR A 136 -4.62 -10.76 5.84
CA TYR A 136 -5.62 -10.19 4.94
C TYR A 136 -5.10 -8.83 4.44
N ILE A 137 -5.01 -8.68 3.13
CA ILE A 137 -4.58 -7.44 2.48
C ILE A 137 -5.72 -6.89 1.63
N GLN A 138 -5.93 -5.59 1.70
CA GLN A 138 -6.88 -4.83 0.90
C GLN A 138 -6.13 -3.71 0.17
N TRP A 139 -6.36 -3.57 -1.13
CA TRP A 139 -5.81 -2.50 -1.95
C TRP A 139 -6.95 -1.77 -2.65
N SER A 140 -7.19 -0.53 -2.26
CA SER A 140 -8.19 0.34 -2.87
C SER A 140 -7.55 1.39 -3.79
N GLY A 141 -8.34 1.87 -4.75
CA GLY A 141 -8.04 3.05 -5.56
C GLY A 141 -9.30 3.90 -5.69
N ASN A 142 -9.21 5.18 -5.31
CA ASN A 142 -10.26 6.17 -5.45
C ASN A 142 -9.85 7.16 -6.53
N PHE A 143 -10.52 7.09 -7.67
CA PHE A 143 -10.27 7.91 -8.85
C PHE A 143 -11.18 9.14 -8.85
N SER A 144 -10.73 10.19 -9.53
CA SER A 144 -11.58 11.33 -9.85
C SER A 144 -12.73 10.93 -10.79
N SER A 145 -13.78 11.73 -10.80
CA SER A 145 -15.03 11.44 -11.52
C SER A 145 -14.92 11.44 -13.05
N ASP A 146 -13.80 11.92 -13.57
CA ASP A 146 -13.43 11.94 -14.99
C ASP A 146 -12.74 10.64 -15.45
N ALA A 147 -12.47 9.69 -14.55
CA ALA A 147 -11.93 8.39 -14.92
C ALA A 147 -12.95 7.54 -15.69
N ASP A 148 -12.52 6.99 -16.82
CA ASP A 148 -13.32 6.08 -17.64
C ASP A 148 -13.35 4.65 -17.09
N ALA A 149 -14.30 3.85 -17.56
CA ALA A 149 -14.46 2.48 -17.09
C ALA A 149 -13.27 1.57 -17.41
N GLY A 150 -12.56 1.82 -18.52
CA GLY A 150 -11.38 1.06 -18.91
C GLY A 150 -10.21 1.31 -17.95
N VAL A 151 -10.03 2.54 -17.48
CA VAL A 151 -9.06 2.89 -16.43
C VAL A 151 -9.37 2.15 -15.14
N ILE A 152 -10.64 2.14 -14.70
CA ILE A 152 -11.04 1.45 -13.47
C ILE A 152 -10.83 -0.07 -13.60
N GLU A 153 -11.12 -0.63 -14.77
CA GLU A 153 -10.94 -2.05 -15.05
C GLU A 153 -9.46 -2.46 -15.14
N ASP A 154 -8.61 -1.69 -15.83
CA ASP A 154 -7.16 -1.90 -15.86
C ASP A 154 -6.56 -1.84 -14.46
N ALA A 155 -6.94 -0.82 -13.69
CA ALA A 155 -6.55 -0.64 -12.29
C ALA A 155 -6.93 -1.82 -11.39
N LYS A 156 -8.07 -2.45 -11.68
CA LYS A 156 -8.55 -3.65 -10.99
C LYS A 156 -7.65 -4.85 -11.27
N PHE A 157 -7.37 -5.14 -12.54
CA PHE A 157 -6.53 -6.26 -12.95
C PHE A 157 -5.09 -6.11 -12.44
N LYS A 158 -4.52 -4.92 -12.60
CA LYS A 158 -3.17 -4.59 -12.09
C LYS A 158 -3.02 -4.87 -10.59
N ARG A 159 -4.01 -4.51 -9.77
CA ARG A 159 -4.00 -4.79 -8.32
C ARG A 159 -4.13 -6.28 -8.01
N ARG A 160 -4.98 -7.01 -8.74
CA ARG A 160 -5.13 -8.46 -8.57
C ARG A 160 -3.83 -9.20 -8.87
N ASP A 161 -3.19 -8.84 -9.97
CA ASP A 161 -1.90 -9.44 -10.36
C ASP A 161 -0.82 -9.13 -9.34
N ALA A 162 -0.76 -7.88 -8.88
CA ALA A 162 0.18 -7.48 -7.82
C ALA A 162 -0.02 -8.26 -6.53
N LEU A 163 -1.28 -8.47 -6.09
CA LEU A 163 -1.59 -9.26 -4.91
C LEU A 163 -1.24 -10.74 -5.09
N ALA A 164 -1.46 -11.30 -6.27
CA ALA A 164 -1.09 -12.67 -6.60
C ALA A 164 0.43 -12.87 -6.60
N ASP A 165 1.19 -11.91 -7.14
CA ASP A 165 2.64 -11.96 -7.14
C ASP A 165 3.23 -11.73 -5.74
N LEU A 166 2.64 -10.82 -4.96
CA LEU A 166 3.00 -10.61 -3.57
C LEU A 166 2.83 -11.91 -2.77
N ALA A 167 1.74 -12.65 -2.99
CA ALA A 167 1.53 -13.94 -2.33
C ALA A 167 2.66 -14.93 -2.66
N LYS A 168 3.10 -14.99 -3.93
CA LYS A 168 4.19 -15.90 -4.35
C LYS A 168 5.52 -15.60 -3.66
N VAL A 169 5.87 -14.32 -3.48
CA VAL A 169 7.15 -13.96 -2.83
C VAL A 169 7.04 -14.07 -1.30
N ALA A 170 5.88 -13.74 -0.74
CA ALA A 170 5.66 -13.77 0.71
C ALA A 170 5.57 -15.19 1.26
N THR A 171 5.33 -16.21 0.44
CA THR A 171 5.32 -17.62 0.91
C THR A 171 6.64 -18.35 0.67
N LYS A 172 7.66 -17.71 0.06
CA LYS A 172 8.91 -18.36 -0.37
C LYS A 172 10.01 -18.45 0.70
N ASN A 173 9.67 -18.33 1.99
CA ASN A 173 10.64 -18.42 3.08
C ASN A 173 10.66 -19.80 3.75
#